data_AF-A0A6A4GR30-F1
#
_entry.id   AF-A0A6A4GR30-F1
#
_cell.length_a   1.000
_cell.length_b   1.000
_cell.length_c   1.000
_cell.angle_alpha   90.00
_cell.angle_beta   90.00
_cell.angle_gamma   90.00
#
_symmetry.space_group_name_H-M   'P 1'
#
loop_
_entity.id
_entity.type
_entity.pdbx_description
1 polymer ?
#
loop_
_entity_poly.entity_id
_entity_poly.type
_entity_poly.pdbx_seq_one_letter_code
_entity_poly.pdbx_strand_id
1 'polypeptide(L)'
;MAVSLFPIENYPFCFSARTPVFKMAGYLDYWCNLDVTGTAERDILTFQLKTEFEDFKRMVDTLIQAREERRREIARELEPLEVRFFGHYYAEATTRGMDLTPLLLENMHALAHRKAVTV
;
A
#
# COMPACT_ATOMS: atom_id res chain seq x y z
N MET A 1 -22.66 15.87 -28.97
CA MET A 1 -22.48 15.07 -27.75
C MET A 1 -21.05 15.28 -27.27
N ALA A 2 -20.92 15.72 -26.03
CA ALA A 2 -19.68 16.12 -25.38
C ALA A 2 -18.88 14.91 -24.89
N VAL A 3 -17.54 14.98 -24.95
CA VAL A 3 -16.63 14.75 -23.82
C VAL A 3 -15.37 15.57 -24.08
N SER A 4 -15.12 16.55 -23.21
CA SER A 4 -13.89 17.33 -23.17
C SER A 4 -12.76 16.48 -22.57
N LEU A 5 -11.79 16.07 -23.38
CA LEU A 5 -10.47 15.66 -22.90
C LEU A 5 -9.72 16.94 -22.53
N PHE A 6 -9.69 17.26 -21.23
CA PHE A 6 -8.82 18.32 -20.73
C PHE A 6 -7.35 17.96 -21.03
N PRO A 7 -6.56 18.92 -21.55
CA PRO A 7 -5.13 18.71 -21.71
C PRO A 7 -4.46 18.70 -20.34
N ILE A 8 -3.59 17.71 -20.12
CA ILE A 8 -2.62 17.71 -19.04
C ILE A 8 -1.63 18.83 -19.37
N GLU A 9 -1.94 20.05 -18.91
CA GLU A 9 -1.02 21.17 -18.99
C GLU A 9 0.19 20.85 -18.10
N ASN A 10 1.35 20.75 -18.76
CA ASN A 10 2.67 20.81 -18.17
C ASN A 10 2.79 22.05 -17.28
N TYR A 11 2.56 21.92 -15.99
CA TYR A 11 3.08 22.88 -15.03
C TYR A 11 4.59 22.59 -14.87
N PRO A 12 5.48 23.53 -15.22
CA PRO A 12 6.86 23.41 -14.83
C PRO A 12 6.89 23.49 -13.30
N PHE A 13 7.14 22.37 -12.65
CA PHE A 13 7.48 22.34 -11.23
C PHE A 13 8.80 23.12 -11.08
N CYS A 14 8.71 24.44 -10.89
CA CYS A 14 9.86 25.28 -10.63
C CYS A 14 10.44 24.85 -9.28
N PHE A 15 11.47 24.00 -9.34
CA PHE A 15 12.30 23.62 -8.21
C PHE A 15 13.03 24.88 -7.72
N SER A 16 12.40 25.62 -6.80
CA SER A 16 13.08 26.69 -6.07
C SER A 16 14.14 26.04 -5.19
N ALA A 17 15.41 26.39 -5.41
CA ALA A 17 16.60 25.84 -4.78
C ALA A 17 16.77 26.26 -3.29
N ARG A 18 15.69 26.16 -2.50
CA ARG A 18 15.69 26.22 -1.03
C ARG A 18 14.72 25.18 -0.48
N THR A 19 14.98 23.91 -0.73
CA THR A 19 14.25 22.83 -0.06
C THR A 19 14.86 22.60 1.33
N PRO A 20 14.11 22.72 2.43
CA PRO A 20 14.53 22.12 3.68
C PRO A 20 14.53 20.60 3.46
N VAL A 21 15.73 20.03 3.38
CA VAL A 21 16.00 18.60 3.12
C VAL A 21 15.30 17.67 4.13
N PHE A 22 14.76 18.20 5.22
CA PHE A 22 14.10 17.48 6.30
C PHE A 22 12.60 17.14 6.12
N LYS A 23 11.90 17.65 5.09
CA LYS A 23 10.44 17.38 4.93
C LYS A 23 10.08 16.33 3.88
N MET A 24 10.88 16.15 2.84
CA MET A 24 10.58 15.14 1.81
C MET A 24 10.86 13.72 2.27
N ALA A 25 11.86 13.50 3.14
CA ALA A 25 12.18 12.15 3.63
C ALA A 25 11.01 11.52 4.40
N GLY A 26 10.36 12.28 5.30
CA GLY A 26 9.21 11.78 6.06
C GLY A 26 7.95 11.57 5.21
N TYR A 27 7.75 12.35 4.14
CA TYR A 27 6.64 12.16 3.21
C TYR A 27 6.86 10.95 2.31
N LEU A 28 8.07 10.77 1.80
CA LEU A 28 8.44 9.62 0.98
C LEU A 28 8.45 8.32 1.80
N ASP A 29 9.00 8.34 3.02
CA ASP A 29 8.97 7.16 3.92
C ASP A 29 7.52 6.78 4.30
N TYR A 30 6.66 7.77 4.53
CA TYR A 30 5.24 7.54 4.77
C TYR A 30 4.53 6.95 3.54
N TRP A 31 4.82 7.46 2.34
CA TRP A 31 4.24 6.93 1.10
C TRP A 31 4.73 5.53 0.74
N CYS A 32 5.98 5.21 1.06
CA CYS A 32 6.60 3.92 0.79
C CYS A 32 6.18 2.84 1.80
N ASN A 33 5.83 3.21 3.04
CA ASN A 33 5.41 2.26 4.05
C ASN A 33 3.90 2.01 3.91
N LEU A 34 3.44 0.83 3.48
CA LEU A 34 2.01 0.50 3.35
C LEU A 34 1.33 0.09 4.67
N ASP A 35 2.11 -0.17 5.73
CA ASP A 35 1.63 -0.73 7.00
C ASP A 35 0.92 0.29 7.89
N VAL A 36 1.19 1.59 7.67
CA VAL A 36 0.54 2.66 8.43
C VAL A 36 -0.90 2.82 7.97
N THR A 37 -1.88 2.43 8.78
CA THR A 37 -3.31 2.48 8.44
C THR A 37 -4.15 3.24 9.48
N GLY A 38 -5.40 3.57 9.12
CA GLY A 38 -6.42 4.02 10.06
C GLY A 38 -6.17 5.42 10.66
N THR A 39 -6.33 5.54 11.98
CA THR A 39 -6.20 6.83 12.68
C THR A 39 -4.77 7.34 12.67
N ALA A 40 -3.79 6.46 12.86
CA ALA A 40 -2.37 6.81 12.79
C ALA A 40 -1.99 7.42 11.44
N GLU A 41 -2.51 6.84 10.35
CA GLU A 41 -2.33 7.34 8.99
C GLU A 41 -2.85 8.78 8.84
N ARG A 42 -4.07 9.02 9.30
CA ARG A 42 -4.72 10.33 9.24
C ARG A 42 -4.01 11.37 10.10
N ASP A 43 -3.56 10.99 11.29
CA ASP A 43 -2.88 11.89 12.21
C ASP A 43 -1.52 12.34 11.66
N ILE A 44 -0.75 11.42 11.07
CA ILE A 44 0.53 11.72 10.41
C ILE A 44 0.31 12.69 9.25
N LEU A 45 -0.62 12.39 8.33
CA LEU A 45 -0.92 13.27 7.20
C LEU A 45 -1.43 14.63 7.65
N THR A 46 -2.29 14.67 8.66
CA THR A 46 -2.81 15.91 9.20
C THR A 46 -1.71 16.75 9.80
N PHE A 47 -0.82 16.16 10.61
CA PHE A 47 0.31 16.87 11.19
C PHE A 47 1.24 17.45 10.13
N GLN A 48 1.54 16.66 9.09
CA GLN A 48 2.41 17.09 7.99
C GLN A 48 1.80 18.21 7.15
N LEU A 49 0.53 18.07 6.74
CA LEU A 49 -0.09 18.96 5.76
C LEU A 49 -0.76 20.21 6.38
N LYS A 50 -1.19 20.16 7.64
CA LYS A 50 -1.89 21.28 8.30
C LYS A 50 -1.10 22.58 8.30
N THR A 51 0.24 22.50 8.33
CA THR A 51 1.11 23.69 8.37
C THR A 51 1.44 24.23 6.98
N GLU A 52 1.13 23.48 5.93
CA GLU A 52 1.58 23.76 4.56
C GLU A 52 0.42 24.16 3.63
N PHE A 53 -0.80 23.70 3.90
CA PHE A 53 -1.94 23.87 3.02
C PHE A 53 -3.22 24.26 3.78
N GLU A 54 -3.98 25.22 3.27
CA GLU A 54 -5.28 25.61 3.85
C GLU A 54 -6.34 24.51 3.68
N ASP A 55 -6.34 23.81 2.54
CA ASP A 55 -7.26 22.71 2.24
C ASP A 55 -6.70 21.32 2.64
N PHE A 56 -5.85 21.29 3.68
CA PHE A 56 -5.17 20.06 4.10
C PHE A 56 -6.14 18.91 4.40
N LYS A 57 -7.36 19.19 4.90
CA LYS A 57 -8.34 18.15 5.24
C LYS A 57 -8.77 17.36 4.00
N ARG A 58 -9.12 18.04 2.92
CA ARG A 58 -9.51 17.40 1.66
C ARG A 58 -8.33 16.64 1.05
N MET A 59 -7.12 17.19 1.16
CA MET A 59 -5.90 16.52 0.73
C MET A 59 -5.65 15.23 1.51
N VAL A 60 -5.76 15.26 2.84
CA VAL A 60 -5.64 14.07 3.71
C VAL A 60 -6.63 12.99 3.27
N ASP A 61 -7.90 13.34 3.08
CA ASP A 61 -8.92 12.37 2.66
C ASP A 61 -8.62 11.77 1.28
N THR A 62 -8.18 12.60 0.32
CA THR A 62 -7.80 12.15 -1.02
C THR A 62 -6.60 11.19 -0.98
N LEU A 63 -5.60 11.50 -0.17
CA LEU A 63 -4.39 10.68 -0.01
C LEU A 63 -4.72 9.33 0.65
N ILE A 64 -5.54 9.32 1.70
CA ILE A 64 -6.01 8.08 2.33
C ILE A 64 -6.76 7.23 1.31
N GLN A 65 -7.65 7.83 0.50
CA GLN A 65 -8.40 7.10 -0.52
C GLN A 65 -7.49 6.47 -1.58
N ALA A 66 -6.55 7.24 -2.13
CA ALA A 66 -5.61 6.74 -3.13
C ALA A 66 -4.73 5.62 -2.56
N ARG A 67 -4.31 5.74 -1.30
CA ARG A 67 -3.50 4.72 -0.64
C ARG A 67 -4.29 3.45 -0.36
N GLU A 68 -5.55 3.59 0.05
CA GLU A 68 -6.44 2.46 0.24
C GLU A 68 -6.73 1.75 -1.09
N GLU A 69 -6.92 2.49 -2.19
CA GLU A 69 -7.02 1.93 -3.52
C GLU A 69 -5.76 1.13 -3.88
N ARG A 70 -4.58 1.70 -3.64
CA ARG A 70 -3.32 1.01 -3.89
C ARG A 70 -3.16 -0.27 -3.07
N ARG A 71 -3.58 -0.28 -1.80
CA ARG A 71 -3.59 -1.51 -0.98
C ARG A 71 -4.50 -2.58 -1.57
N ARG A 72 -5.68 -2.20 -2.07
CA ARG A 72 -6.60 -3.15 -2.73
C ARG A 72 -6.04 -3.71 -4.03
N GLU A 73 -5.36 -2.88 -4.83
CA GLU A 73 -4.66 -3.35 -6.03
C GLU A 73 -3.60 -4.40 -5.70
N ILE A 74 -2.72 -4.09 -4.73
CA ILE A 74 -1.68 -5.01 -4.29
C ILE A 74 -2.28 -6.30 -3.73
N ALA A 75 -3.35 -6.21 -2.92
CA ALA A 75 -4.04 -7.38 -2.40
C ALA A 75 -4.59 -8.27 -3.52
N ARG A 76 -5.16 -7.68 -4.58
CA ARG A 76 -5.65 -8.43 -5.76
C ARG A 76 -4.53 -9.10 -6.55
N GLU A 77 -3.35 -8.48 -6.60
CA GLU A 77 -2.17 -9.07 -7.25
C GLU A 77 -1.57 -10.21 -6.41
N LEU A 78 -1.56 -10.07 -5.08
CA LEU A 78 -1.01 -11.06 -4.16
C LEU A 78 -1.92 -12.28 -3.98
N GLU A 79 -3.24 -12.10 -3.94
CA GLU A 79 -4.22 -13.18 -3.73
C GLU A 79 -3.97 -14.43 -4.59
N PRO A 80 -3.86 -14.34 -5.93
CA PRO A 80 -3.62 -15.54 -6.75
C PRO A 80 -2.26 -16.20 -6.47
N LEU A 81 -1.24 -15.41 -6.09
CA LEU A 81 0.08 -15.94 -5.74
C LEU A 81 0.03 -16.69 -4.41
N GLU A 82 -0.64 -16.12 -3.41
CA GLU A 82 -0.84 -16.74 -2.11
C GLU A 82 -1.61 -18.06 -2.23
N VAL A 83 -2.70 -18.08 -2.99
CA VAL A 83 -3.48 -19.29 -3.25
C VAL A 83 -2.61 -20.36 -3.91
N ARG A 84 -1.79 -19.98 -4.89
CA ARG A 84 -0.89 -20.90 -5.58
C ARG A 84 0.16 -21.50 -4.63
N PHE A 85 0.82 -20.66 -3.83
CA PHE A 85 1.84 -21.13 -2.89
C PHE A 85 1.24 -21.96 -1.76
N PHE A 86 0.10 -21.54 -1.22
CA PHE A 86 -0.64 -22.31 -0.23
C PHE A 86 -1.03 -23.68 -0.77
N GLY A 87 -1.60 -23.74 -1.99
CA GLY A 87 -1.96 -25.00 -2.65
C GLY A 87 -0.78 -25.95 -2.81
N HIS A 88 0.41 -25.42 -3.13
CA HIS A 88 1.64 -26.21 -3.16
C HIS A 88 1.99 -26.79 -1.79
N TYR A 89 2.02 -25.97 -0.73
CA TYR A 89 2.34 -26.45 0.63
C TYR A 89 1.31 -27.46 1.16
N TYR A 90 0.04 -27.23 0.85
CA TYR A 90 -1.05 -28.14 1.20
C TYR A 90 -0.90 -29.50 0.52
N ALA A 91 -0.62 -29.51 -0.80
CA ALA A 91 -0.38 -30.73 -1.55
C ALA A 91 0.86 -31.49 -1.04
N GLU A 92 1.92 -30.78 -0.67
CA GLU A 92 3.13 -31.37 -0.10
C GLU A 92 2.86 -32.04 1.26
N ALA A 93 2.12 -31.38 2.15
CA ALA A 93 1.79 -31.91 3.46
C ALA A 93 0.86 -33.14 3.37
N THR A 94 -0.15 -33.08 2.51
CA THR A 94 -1.05 -34.21 2.27
C THR A 94 -0.33 -35.41 1.65
N THR A 95 0.55 -35.20 0.68
CA THR A 95 1.38 -36.27 0.09
C THR A 95 2.30 -36.95 1.13
N ARG A 96 2.74 -36.18 2.13
CA ARG A 96 3.56 -36.70 3.25
C ARG A 96 2.74 -37.32 4.38
N GLY A 97 1.42 -37.34 4.28
CA GLY A 97 0.53 -37.87 5.32
C GLY A 97 0.55 -37.05 6.61
N MET A 98 0.79 -35.74 6.53
CA MET A 98 0.78 -34.86 7.70
C MET A 98 -0.66 -34.55 8.14
N ASP A 99 -0.88 -34.53 9.45
CA ASP A 99 -2.14 -34.06 10.02
C ASP A 99 -2.27 -32.53 9.90
N LEU A 100 -3.31 -32.09 9.20
CA LEU A 100 -3.59 -30.68 8.94
C LEU A 100 -4.24 -29.99 10.14
N THR A 101 -3.44 -29.76 11.17
CA THR A 101 -3.87 -28.98 12.34
C THR A 101 -4.11 -27.50 11.98
N PRO A 102 -4.97 -26.76 12.71
CA PRO A 102 -5.17 -25.33 12.49
C PRO A 102 -3.87 -24.52 12.52
N LEU A 103 -2.96 -24.85 13.45
CA LEU A 103 -1.65 -24.21 13.56
C LEU A 103 -0.79 -24.44 12.30
N LEU A 104 -0.84 -25.63 11.71
CA LEU A 104 -0.12 -25.93 10.48
C LEU A 104 -0.70 -25.14 9.29
N LEU A 105 -2.02 -25.02 9.20
CA LEU A 105 -2.70 -24.22 8.17
C LEU A 105 -2.34 -22.74 8.28
N GLU A 106 -2.38 -22.17 9.48
CA GLU A 106 -1.95 -20.78 9.73
C GLU A 106 -0.49 -20.55 9.31
N ASN A 107 0.40 -21.49 9.65
CA ASN A 107 1.81 -21.42 9.24
C ASN A 107 1.97 -21.50 7.72
N MET A 108 1.20 -22.36 7.03
CA MET A 108 1.20 -22.44 5.57
C MET A 108 0.72 -21.14 4.92
N HIS A 109 -0.34 -20.52 5.45
CA HIS A 109 -0.81 -19.21 4.99
C HIS A 109 0.27 -18.14 5.19
N ALA A 110 0.90 -18.09 6.36
CA ALA A 110 1.96 -17.12 6.65
C ALA A 110 3.20 -17.30 5.76
N LEU A 111 3.53 -18.55 5.38
CA LEU A 111 4.60 -18.85 4.44
C LEU A 111 4.21 -18.48 3.00
N ALA A 112 2.98 -18.78 2.59
CA ALA A 112 2.46 -18.43 1.28
C ALA A 112 2.45 -16.92 1.05
N HIS A 113 1.97 -16.15 2.04
CA HIS A 113 2.02 -14.68 2.03
C HIS A 113 3.45 -14.15 1.92
N ARG A 114 4.36 -14.63 2.79
CA ARG A 114 5.78 -14.25 2.72
C ARG A 114 6.40 -14.57 1.36
N LYS A 115 6.01 -15.68 0.74
CA LYS A 115 6.52 -16.04 -0.58
C LYS A 115 5.94 -15.14 -1.66
N ALA A 116 4.64 -14.87 -1.64
CA ALA A 116 3.96 -13.99 -2.57
C ALA A 116 4.56 -12.58 -2.61
N VAL A 117 4.92 -12.01 -1.45
CA VAL A 117 5.51 -10.66 -1.35
C VAL A 117 6.95 -10.58 -1.90
N THR A 118 7.63 -11.71 -2.11
CA THR A 118 9.04 -11.76 -2.57
C THR A 118 9.23 -12.06 -4.05
N VAL A 119 8.13 -12.25 -4.80
CA VAL A 119 8.12 -12.55 -6.24
C VAL A 119 8.04 -11.25 -7.03
#